data_AF-A0A947BMH1-F1
#
_entry.id   AF-A0A947BMH1-F1
#
_cell.length_a   1.000
_cell.length_b   1.000
_cell.length_c   1.000
_cell.angle_alpha   90.00
_cell.angle_beta   90.00
_cell.angle_gamma   90.00
#
_symmetry.space_group_name_H-M   'P 1'
#
loop_
_entity.id
_entity.type
_entity.pdbx_description
1 polymer ?
#
loop_
_entity_poly.entity_id
_entity_poly.type
_entity_poly.pdbx_seq_one_letter_code
_entity_poly.pdbx_strand_id
1 'polypeptide(L)'
;MQVYTLRSLLAGLILVIVTFALYAQVSSHGYILFDDDKYIINNPLVNQGLSLEALYKVFTQTHLSNWHPLTTATQMLDVELFGMDLGKHHLVNVFLHTINALLIFSFLKAVSGQLWASWLVAMLFAIHPAHVESVAWLSERKDVLSTMFFMLTLWFYFVYTQSRSKAGFWLSVLSLGLGLLSKPMLVTTPFVLLLLDIWPLQRLSFQELKRLAVSR
;
A
#
# COMPACT_ATOMS: atom_id res chain seq x y z
N MET A 1 -20.42 5.76 -11.24
CA MET A 1 -19.52 4.59 -11.39
C MET A 1 -18.93 4.62 -12.79
N GLN A 2 -17.61 4.76 -12.94
CA GLN A 2 -16.98 4.65 -14.27
C GLN A 2 -17.12 3.20 -14.75
N VAL A 3 -17.77 2.99 -15.90
CA VAL A 3 -17.75 1.69 -16.59
C VAL A 3 -16.32 1.47 -17.10
N TYR A 4 -15.67 0.38 -16.70
CA TYR A 4 -14.34 0.05 -17.22
C TYR A 4 -14.46 -0.31 -18.71
N THR A 5 -13.76 0.46 -19.55
CA THR A 5 -13.67 0.16 -20.98
C THR A 5 -12.72 -1.01 -21.21
N LEU A 6 -12.89 -1.75 -22.31
CA LEU A 6 -11.95 -2.82 -22.71
C LEU A 6 -10.49 -2.32 -22.72
N ARG A 7 -10.27 -1.09 -23.20
CA ARG A 7 -8.94 -0.45 -23.18
C ARG A 7 -8.35 -0.34 -21.77
N SER A 8 -9.20 -0.05 -20.77
CA SER A 8 -8.76 0.04 -19.36
C SER A 8 -8.38 -1.32 -18.79
N LEU A 9 -9.15 -2.36 -19.13
CA LEU A 9 -8.88 -3.73 -18.70
C LEU A 9 -7.58 -4.25 -19.32
N LEU A 10 -7.37 -4.02 -20.62
CA LEU A 10 -6.13 -4.37 -21.30
C LEU A 10 -4.92 -3.62 -20.73
N ALA A 11 -5.05 -2.32 -20.47
CA ALA A 11 -4.00 -1.51 -19.86
C ALA A 11 -3.62 -2.04 -18.45
N GLY A 12 -4.62 -2.40 -17.64
CA GLY A 12 -4.41 -3.04 -16.34
C GLY A 12 -3.77 -4.43 -16.45
N LEU A 13 -4.20 -5.25 -17.41
CA LEU A 13 -3.62 -6.57 -17.66
C LEU A 13 -2.14 -6.48 -18.05
N ILE A 14 -1.78 -5.51 -18.92
CA ILE A 14 -0.39 -5.27 -19.29
C ILE A 14 0.43 -4.85 -18.07
N LEU A 15 -0.10 -4.00 -17.18
CA LEU A 15 0.58 -3.66 -15.92
C LEU A 15 0.86 -4.90 -15.08
N VAL A 16 -0.12 -5.79 -14.92
CA VAL A 16 0.05 -7.05 -14.19
C VAL A 16 1.17 -7.89 -14.81
N ILE A 17 1.09 -8.15 -16.12
CA ILE A 17 2.05 -9.00 -16.84
C ILE A 17 3.46 -8.43 -16.72
N VAL A 18 3.64 -7.13 -16.97
CA VAL A 18 4.97 -6.48 -16.93
C VAL A 18 5.53 -6.50 -15.50
N THR A 19 4.72 -6.16 -14.49
CA THR A 19 5.19 -6.15 -13.09
C THR A 19 5.62 -7.55 -12.66
N PHE A 20 4.80 -8.56 -12.92
CA PHE A 20 5.15 -9.95 -12.58
C PHE A 20 6.35 -10.44 -13.38
N ALA A 21 6.45 -10.16 -14.67
CA ALA A 21 7.58 -10.60 -15.48
C ALA A 21 8.92 -10.04 -14.97
N LEU A 22 8.94 -8.78 -14.51
CA LEU A 22 10.15 -8.14 -13.99
C LEU A 22 10.56 -8.67 -12.62
N TYR A 23 9.59 -8.90 -11.74
CA TYR A 23 9.87 -9.26 -10.35
C TYR A 23 9.75 -10.76 -10.07
N ALA A 24 9.20 -11.61 -10.94
CA ALA A 24 9.02 -13.04 -10.66
C ALA A 24 10.30 -13.77 -10.26
N GLN A 25 11.46 -13.30 -10.73
CA GLN A 25 12.78 -13.79 -10.32
C GLN A 25 13.02 -13.70 -8.80
N VAL A 26 12.29 -12.87 -8.04
CA VAL A 26 12.41 -12.83 -6.58
C VAL A 26 11.98 -14.12 -5.88
N SER A 27 11.24 -14.98 -6.58
CA SER A 27 10.91 -16.32 -6.09
C SER A 27 12.12 -17.24 -5.90
N SER A 28 13.25 -16.98 -6.56
CA SER A 28 14.48 -17.76 -6.40
C SER A 28 15.53 -17.08 -5.52
N HIS A 29 15.24 -15.90 -4.97
CA HIS A 29 16.15 -15.20 -4.08
C HIS A 29 16.01 -15.69 -2.63
N GLY A 30 17.12 -15.62 -1.89
CA GLY A 30 17.15 -15.83 -0.45
C GLY A 30 16.66 -14.60 0.33
N TYR A 31 17.13 -14.44 1.55
CA TYR A 31 16.84 -13.28 2.40
C TYR A 31 18.05 -12.36 2.53
N ILE A 32 17.82 -11.12 2.96
CA ILE A 32 18.87 -10.14 3.21
C ILE A 32 19.29 -10.21 4.69
N LEU A 33 20.58 -10.45 4.95
CA LEU A 33 21.19 -10.52 6.28
C LEU A 33 21.35 -9.13 6.93
N PHE A 34 20.26 -8.39 7.04
CA PHE A 34 20.20 -7.10 7.73
C PHE A 34 18.97 -7.07 8.63
N ASP A 35 17.79 -7.03 8.02
CA ASP A 35 16.50 -7.00 8.74
C ASP A 35 15.74 -8.32 8.68
N ASP A 36 15.83 -9.09 7.58
CA ASP A 36 15.01 -10.30 7.41
C ASP A 36 15.34 -11.35 8.47
N ASP A 37 16.62 -11.44 8.84
CA ASP A 37 17.09 -12.32 9.89
C ASP A 37 16.35 -12.06 11.21
N LYS A 38 16.19 -10.78 11.59
CA LYS A 38 15.63 -10.41 12.89
C LYS A 38 14.10 -10.27 12.87
N TYR A 39 13.53 -9.88 11.74
CA TYR A 39 12.08 -9.70 11.60
C TYR A 39 11.35 -11.00 11.28
N ILE A 40 11.98 -11.90 10.52
CA ILE A 40 11.33 -13.09 9.97
C ILE A 40 12.10 -14.34 10.39
N ILE A 41 13.33 -14.55 9.91
CA ILE A 41 14.01 -15.85 9.97
C ILE A 41 14.28 -16.33 11.41
N ASN A 42 14.80 -15.47 12.27
CA ASN A 42 15.11 -15.76 13.67
C ASN A 42 14.09 -15.10 14.61
N ASN A 43 12.85 -14.92 14.16
CA ASN A 43 11.78 -14.38 14.97
C ASN A 43 10.78 -15.49 15.37
N PRO A 44 10.87 -16.04 16.60
CA PRO A 44 9.97 -17.10 17.05
C PRO A 44 8.50 -16.69 17.03
N LEU A 45 8.21 -15.39 17.17
CA LEU A 45 6.84 -14.89 17.12
C LEU A 45 6.23 -14.98 15.72
N VAL A 46 7.06 -14.86 14.68
CA VAL A 46 6.61 -14.92 13.27
C VAL A 46 6.60 -16.36 12.77
N ASN A 47 7.64 -17.13 13.09
CA ASN A 47 7.82 -18.50 12.60
C ASN A 47 6.79 -19.52 13.12
N GLN A 48 6.04 -19.17 14.15
CA GLN A 48 4.98 -20.01 14.70
C GLN A 48 3.63 -19.83 14.00
N GLY A 49 3.55 -18.96 12.98
CA GLY A 49 2.31 -18.70 12.26
C GLY A 49 1.33 -17.87 13.10
N LEU A 50 0.04 -17.95 12.75
CA LEU A 50 -1.00 -17.13 13.38
C LEU A 50 -1.58 -17.80 14.64
N SER A 51 -1.48 -17.11 15.77
CA SER A 51 -2.21 -17.47 16.99
C SER A 51 -2.75 -16.22 17.69
N LEU A 52 -3.80 -16.37 18.50
CA LEU A 52 -4.37 -15.25 19.25
C LEU A 52 -3.34 -14.63 20.20
N GLU A 53 -2.52 -15.46 20.84
CA GLU A 53 -1.44 -15.01 21.72
C GLU A 53 -0.38 -14.23 20.94
N ALA A 54 0.03 -14.74 19.77
CA ALA A 54 1.03 -14.07 18.95
C ALA A 54 0.51 -12.73 18.40
N LEU A 55 -0.75 -12.68 17.94
CA LEU A 55 -1.39 -11.44 17.53
C LEU A 55 -1.48 -10.45 18.69
N TYR A 56 -1.85 -10.89 19.89
CA TYR A 56 -1.85 -10.01 21.06
C TYR A 56 -0.47 -9.38 21.31
N LYS A 57 0.61 -10.17 21.26
CA LYS A 57 1.99 -9.68 21.43
C LYS A 57 2.36 -8.69 20.32
N VAL A 58 2.08 -9.02 19.06
CA VAL A 58 2.37 -8.17 17.90
C VAL A 58 1.68 -6.81 18.01
N PHE A 59 0.43 -6.76 18.47
CA PHE A 59 -0.32 -5.50 18.57
C PHE A 59 -0.02 -4.69 19.84
N THR A 60 0.66 -5.25 20.84
CA THR A 60 0.94 -4.57 22.12
C THR A 60 2.42 -4.27 22.36
N GLN A 61 3.34 -4.92 21.64
CA GLN A 61 4.77 -4.81 21.86
C GLN A 61 5.49 -4.22 20.64
N THR A 62 6.62 -3.57 20.88
CA THR A 62 7.52 -3.13 19.80
C THR A 62 8.53 -4.23 19.48
N HIS A 63 8.95 -4.33 18.22
CA HIS A 63 10.00 -5.25 17.78
C HIS A 63 11.11 -4.46 17.07
N LEU A 64 12.34 -4.57 17.57
CA LEU A 64 13.51 -3.80 17.12
C LEU A 64 13.24 -2.28 17.10
N SER A 65 12.67 -1.76 18.19
CA SER A 65 12.30 -0.33 18.34
C SER A 65 11.24 0.18 17.37
N ASN A 66 10.61 -0.70 16.58
CA ASN A 66 9.55 -0.34 15.66
C ASN A 66 8.21 -1.00 16.03
N TRP A 67 7.12 -0.35 15.63
CA TRP A 67 5.75 -0.88 15.78
C TRP A 67 5.03 -0.86 14.43
N HIS A 68 4.93 -2.04 13.82
CA HIS A 68 4.21 -2.27 12.56
C HIS A 68 3.47 -3.62 12.62
N PRO A 69 2.45 -3.71 13.49
CA PRO A 69 1.79 -4.96 13.81
C PRO A 69 1.11 -5.63 12.62
N LEU A 70 0.56 -4.84 11.69
CA LEU A 70 -0.12 -5.40 10.53
C LEU A 70 0.87 -6.05 9.57
N THR A 71 2.05 -5.45 9.38
CA THR A 71 3.13 -6.06 8.59
C THR A 71 3.56 -7.39 9.19
N THR A 72 3.84 -7.43 10.49
CA THR A 72 4.23 -8.67 11.18
C THR A 72 3.13 -9.73 11.07
N ALA A 73 1.86 -9.36 11.27
CA ALA A 73 0.74 -10.29 11.13
C ALA A 73 0.61 -10.85 9.70
N THR A 74 0.86 -10.05 8.66
CA THR A 74 0.87 -10.57 7.28
C THR A 74 2.08 -11.47 6.99
N GLN A 75 3.22 -11.27 7.66
CA GLN A 75 4.36 -12.18 7.55
C GLN A 75 4.10 -13.51 8.28
N MET A 76 3.41 -13.47 9.43
CA MET A 76 2.93 -14.67 10.11
C MET A 76 1.94 -15.46 9.25
N LEU A 77 1.05 -14.75 8.54
CA LEU A 77 0.12 -15.37 7.60
C LEU A 77 0.87 -16.10 6.47
N ASP A 78 1.95 -15.52 5.95
CA ASP A 78 2.76 -16.20 4.95
C ASP A 78 3.38 -17.48 5.49
N VAL A 79 3.91 -17.44 6.72
CA VAL A 79 4.44 -18.66 7.38
C VAL A 79 3.35 -19.72 7.54
N GLU A 80 2.13 -19.33 7.91
CA GLU A 80 0.99 -20.25 8.03
C GLU A 80 0.65 -20.92 6.67
N LEU A 81 0.67 -20.14 5.58
CA LEU A 81 0.25 -20.60 4.25
C LEU A 81 1.35 -21.33 3.48
N PHE A 82 2.60 -20.93 3.68
CA PHE A 82 3.73 -21.31 2.82
C PHE A 82 4.91 -21.90 3.58
N GLY A 83 4.87 -21.93 4.92
CA GLY A 83 6.00 -22.32 5.76
C GLY A 83 7.16 -21.32 5.63
N MET A 84 8.40 -21.81 5.64
CA MET A 84 9.58 -20.96 5.43
C MET A 84 10.03 -20.93 3.96
N ASP A 85 9.09 -21.07 3.02
CA ASP A 85 9.35 -20.90 1.59
C ASP A 85 9.44 -19.40 1.26
N LEU A 86 10.65 -18.85 1.44
CA LEU A 86 10.92 -17.43 1.27
C LEU A 86 10.62 -16.93 -0.15
N GLY A 87 10.74 -17.80 -1.15
CA GLY A 87 10.39 -17.49 -2.54
C GLY A 87 8.92 -17.11 -2.68
N LYS A 88 8.03 -17.83 -2.00
CA LYS A 88 6.59 -17.50 -1.95
C LYS A 88 6.34 -16.20 -1.19
N HIS A 89 7.08 -15.93 -0.12
CA HIS A 89 6.92 -14.71 0.66
C HIS A 89 7.33 -13.47 -0.15
N HIS A 90 8.38 -13.61 -0.97
CA HIS A 90 8.79 -12.60 -1.94
C HIS A 90 7.69 -12.34 -2.98
N LEU A 91 7.07 -13.40 -3.50
CA LEU A 91 5.97 -13.26 -4.46
C LEU A 91 4.75 -12.55 -3.87
N VAL A 92 4.51 -12.64 -2.56
CA VAL A 92 3.47 -11.83 -1.88
C VAL A 92 3.78 -10.34 -1.97
N ASN A 93 5.04 -9.92 -1.80
CA ASN A 93 5.42 -8.52 -1.97
C ASN A 93 5.24 -8.06 -3.44
N VAL A 94 5.58 -8.90 -4.42
CA VAL A 94 5.33 -8.63 -5.85
C VAL A 94 3.85 -8.46 -6.14
N PHE A 95 3.02 -9.32 -5.55
CA PHE A 95 1.57 -9.23 -5.66
C PHE A 95 1.03 -7.92 -5.07
N LEU A 96 1.48 -7.54 -3.87
CA LEU A 96 1.11 -6.26 -3.25
C LEU A 96 1.55 -5.06 -4.10
N HIS A 97 2.77 -5.09 -4.66
CA HIS A 97 3.25 -4.05 -5.57
C HIS A 97 2.40 -3.94 -6.85
N THR A 98 1.97 -5.09 -7.38
CA THR A 98 1.07 -5.12 -8.54
C THR A 98 -0.28 -4.49 -8.20
N ILE A 99 -0.83 -4.78 -7.02
CA ILE A 99 -2.05 -4.11 -6.52
C ILE A 99 -1.82 -2.60 -6.44
N ASN A 100 -0.68 -2.15 -5.91
CA ASN A 100 -0.34 -0.72 -5.82
C ASN A 100 -0.33 -0.05 -7.19
N ALA A 101 0.31 -0.65 -8.19
CA ALA A 101 0.33 -0.13 -9.55
C ALA A 101 -1.09 -0.02 -10.15
N LEU A 102 -1.95 -1.03 -9.92
CA LEU A 102 -3.35 -1.01 -10.36
C LEU A 102 -4.18 0.04 -9.64
N LEU A 103 -3.98 0.23 -8.33
CA LEU A 103 -4.65 1.26 -7.54
C LEU A 103 -4.23 2.67 -8.00
N ILE A 104 -2.94 2.89 -8.25
CA ILE A 104 -2.41 4.15 -8.80
C ILE A 104 -3.04 4.43 -10.16
N PHE A 105 -3.02 3.46 -11.08
CA PHE A 105 -3.65 3.59 -12.39
C PHE A 105 -5.13 3.96 -12.28
N SER A 106 -5.86 3.22 -11.44
CA SER A 106 -7.31 3.39 -11.27
C SER A 106 -7.64 4.75 -10.66
N PHE A 107 -6.94 5.14 -9.59
CA PHE A 107 -7.12 6.42 -8.91
C PHE A 107 -6.82 7.60 -9.85
N LEU A 108 -5.66 7.61 -10.50
CA LEU A 108 -5.28 8.69 -11.41
C LEU A 108 -6.26 8.81 -12.57
N LYS A 109 -6.72 7.68 -13.13
CA LYS A 109 -7.71 7.69 -14.21
C LYS A 109 -9.06 8.21 -13.72
N ALA A 110 -9.50 7.82 -12.53
CA ALA A 110 -10.77 8.26 -11.96
C ALA A 110 -10.78 9.77 -11.71
N VAL A 111 -9.64 10.31 -11.27
CA VAL A 111 -9.48 11.72 -10.91
C VAL A 111 -9.22 12.61 -12.12
N SER A 112 -8.35 12.18 -13.06
CA SER A 112 -7.96 13.00 -14.21
C SER A 112 -8.82 12.79 -15.46
N GLY A 113 -9.51 11.64 -15.56
CA GLY A 113 -10.17 11.19 -16.79
C GLY A 113 -9.21 10.74 -17.90
N GLN A 114 -7.90 10.83 -17.72
CA GLN A 114 -6.90 10.58 -18.75
C GLN A 114 -6.33 9.17 -18.66
N LEU A 115 -6.79 8.27 -19.52
CA LEU A 115 -6.40 6.86 -19.51
C LEU A 115 -4.88 6.67 -19.65
N TRP A 116 -4.29 7.17 -20.73
CA TRP A 116 -2.90 6.87 -21.07
C TRP A 116 -1.89 7.58 -20.19
N ALA A 117 -2.16 8.83 -19.79
CA ALA A 117 -1.31 9.53 -18.82
C ALA A 117 -1.28 8.78 -17.47
N SER A 118 -2.44 8.35 -16.97
CA SER A 118 -2.55 7.57 -15.74
C SER A 118 -1.84 6.23 -15.84
N TRP A 119 -1.96 5.56 -16.98
CA TRP A 119 -1.27 4.29 -17.24
C TRP A 119 0.25 4.46 -17.30
N LEU A 120 0.75 5.50 -17.96
CA LEU A 120 2.19 5.79 -18.03
C LEU A 120 2.77 6.05 -16.64
N VAL A 121 2.09 6.82 -15.80
CA VAL A 121 2.53 7.06 -14.41
C VAL A 121 2.54 5.76 -13.60
N ALA A 122 1.50 4.94 -13.71
CA ALA A 122 1.44 3.65 -13.04
C ALA A 122 2.51 2.67 -13.54
N MET A 123 2.81 2.67 -14.84
CA MET A 123 3.86 1.84 -15.43
C MET A 123 5.23 2.30 -14.96
N LEU A 124 5.50 3.61 -14.96
CA LEU A 124 6.73 4.16 -14.40
C LEU A 124 6.90 3.73 -12.95
N PHE A 125 5.87 3.87 -12.11
CA PHE A 125 5.89 3.37 -10.73
C PHE A 125 6.17 1.85 -10.66
N ALA A 126 5.51 1.05 -11.49
CA ALA A 126 5.67 -0.39 -11.46
C ALA A 126 7.12 -0.84 -11.76
N ILE A 127 7.79 -0.19 -12.73
CA ILE A 127 9.11 -0.60 -13.23
C ILE A 127 10.28 0.21 -12.64
N HIS A 128 10.01 1.25 -11.85
CA HIS A 128 11.07 2.16 -11.40
C HIS A 128 12.08 1.44 -10.49
N PRO A 129 13.40 1.56 -10.74
CA PRO A 129 14.44 0.89 -9.94
C PRO A 129 14.42 1.24 -8.45
N ALA A 130 14.00 2.44 -8.08
CA ALA A 130 13.89 2.84 -6.67
C ALA A 130 12.89 2.01 -5.85
N HIS A 131 12.00 1.24 -6.50
CA HIS A 131 11.09 0.34 -5.79
C HIS A 131 11.63 -1.09 -5.67
N VAL A 132 12.76 -1.41 -6.29
CA VAL A 132 13.34 -2.77 -6.24
C VAL A 132 13.62 -3.19 -4.80
N GLU A 133 14.15 -2.29 -3.97
CA GLU A 133 14.38 -2.55 -2.55
C GLU A 133 13.06 -2.86 -1.82
N SER A 134 12.03 -2.02 -2.01
CA SER A 134 10.73 -2.23 -1.37
C SER A 134 10.02 -3.52 -1.79
N VAL A 135 10.25 -3.99 -3.03
CA VAL A 135 9.57 -5.16 -3.59
C VAL A 135 10.34 -6.46 -3.32
N ALA A 136 11.66 -6.44 -3.48
CA ALA A 136 12.51 -7.63 -3.39
C ALA A 136 13.03 -7.92 -1.98
N TRP A 137 12.85 -7.01 -1.01
CA TRP A 137 13.23 -7.23 0.38
C TRP A 137 12.00 -7.65 1.21
N LEU A 138 12.06 -8.83 1.84
CA LEU A 138 10.94 -9.37 2.64
C LEU A 138 10.49 -8.42 3.76
N SER A 139 11.43 -7.87 4.51
CA SER A 139 11.14 -6.93 5.61
C SER A 139 10.61 -5.57 5.15
N GLU A 140 10.74 -5.23 3.86
CA GLU A 140 10.11 -4.04 3.26
C GLU A 140 8.64 -4.26 2.88
N ARG A 141 8.04 -5.39 3.28
CA ARG A 141 6.58 -5.57 3.23
C ARG A 141 5.81 -4.38 3.81
N LYS A 142 6.35 -3.75 4.86
CA LYS A 142 5.79 -2.52 5.46
C LYS A 142 5.57 -1.41 4.43
N ASP A 143 6.43 -1.29 3.42
CA ASP A 143 6.37 -0.21 2.43
C ASP A 143 5.33 -0.50 1.35
N VAL A 144 5.35 -1.71 0.78
CA VAL A 144 4.35 -2.10 -0.23
C VAL A 144 2.95 -2.20 0.39
N LEU A 145 2.82 -2.67 1.64
CA LEU A 145 1.53 -2.79 2.32
C LEU A 145 0.97 -1.42 2.74
N SER A 146 1.82 -0.54 3.29
CA SER A 146 1.39 0.82 3.63
C SER A 146 1.04 1.64 2.39
N THR A 147 1.75 1.46 1.27
CA THR A 147 1.40 2.07 -0.02
C THR A 147 0.01 1.63 -0.50
N MET A 148 -0.33 0.35 -0.35
CA MET A 148 -1.67 -0.17 -0.70
C MET A 148 -2.75 0.53 0.09
N PHE A 149 -2.58 0.60 1.42
CA PHE A 149 -3.55 1.25 2.29
C PHE A 149 -3.62 2.75 2.07
N PHE A 150 -2.50 3.42 1.80
CA PHE A 150 -2.48 4.82 1.40
C PHE A 150 -3.32 5.04 0.13
N MET A 151 -3.12 4.23 -0.92
CA MET A 151 -3.89 4.35 -2.15
C MET A 151 -5.38 4.05 -1.95
N LEU A 152 -5.73 3.08 -1.10
CA LEU A 152 -7.12 2.82 -0.70
C LEU A 152 -7.72 4.01 0.06
N THR A 153 -6.98 4.63 0.97
CA THR A 153 -7.38 5.86 1.65
C THR A 153 -7.72 6.96 0.65
N LEU A 154 -6.85 7.20 -0.35
CA LEU A 154 -7.10 8.20 -1.39
C LEU A 154 -8.33 7.85 -2.24
N TRP A 155 -8.47 6.58 -2.64
CA TRP A 155 -9.60 6.12 -3.44
C TRP A 155 -10.95 6.31 -2.70
N PHE A 156 -11.04 5.84 -1.46
CA PHE A 156 -12.27 5.98 -0.68
C PHE A 156 -12.56 7.43 -0.28
N TYR A 157 -11.51 8.23 -0.07
CA TYR A 157 -11.66 9.67 0.10
C TYR A 157 -12.30 10.30 -1.14
N PHE A 158 -11.78 10.00 -2.33
CA PHE A 158 -12.36 10.45 -3.60
C PHE A 158 -13.82 9.99 -3.76
N VAL A 159 -14.16 8.74 -3.43
CA VAL A 159 -15.55 8.26 -3.46
C VAL A 159 -16.43 9.09 -2.52
N TYR A 160 -15.95 9.38 -1.31
CA TYR A 160 -16.64 10.26 -0.36
C TYR A 160 -16.84 11.67 -0.93
N THR A 161 -15.82 12.27 -1.56
CA THR A 161 -15.94 13.63 -2.09
C THR A 161 -16.94 13.73 -3.23
N GLN A 162 -17.01 12.72 -4.10
CA GLN A 162 -17.89 12.72 -5.27
C GLN A 162 -19.36 12.44 -4.93
N SER A 163 -19.63 11.63 -3.90
CA SER A 163 -20.97 11.11 -3.61
C SER A 163 -21.48 11.42 -2.20
N ARG A 164 -20.68 12.10 -1.37
CA ARG A 164 -20.92 12.27 0.07
C ARG A 164 -21.18 10.95 0.80
N SER A 165 -20.61 9.85 0.28
CA SER A 165 -20.80 8.50 0.82
C SER A 165 -20.19 8.36 2.21
N LYS A 166 -21.03 8.10 3.22
CA LYS A 166 -20.57 7.78 4.58
C LYS A 166 -19.67 6.54 4.60
N ALA A 167 -19.97 5.56 3.76
CA ALA A 167 -19.13 4.37 3.63
C ALA A 167 -17.74 4.72 3.08
N GLY A 168 -17.66 5.59 2.05
CA GLY A 168 -16.38 6.09 1.54
C GLY A 168 -15.55 6.79 2.61
N PHE A 169 -16.18 7.60 3.46
CA PHE A 169 -15.50 8.25 4.58
C PHE A 169 -14.92 7.23 5.56
N TRP A 170 -15.74 6.31 6.07
CA TRP A 170 -15.28 5.34 7.06
C TRP A 170 -14.27 4.34 6.50
N LEU A 171 -14.40 3.94 5.22
CA LEU A 171 -13.42 3.08 4.56
C LEU A 171 -12.08 3.80 4.35
N SER A 172 -12.10 5.11 4.09
CA SER A 172 -10.87 5.92 4.00
C SER A 172 -10.15 5.99 5.35
N VAL A 173 -10.89 6.22 6.43
CA VAL A 173 -10.37 6.23 7.81
C VAL A 173 -9.84 4.86 8.22
N LEU A 174 -10.58 3.79 7.95
CA LEU A 174 -10.14 2.42 8.23
C LEU A 174 -8.86 2.08 7.46
N SER A 175 -8.81 2.41 6.16
CA SER A 175 -7.61 2.20 5.35
C SER A 175 -6.41 2.95 5.90
N LEU A 176 -6.61 4.19 6.36
CA LEU A 176 -5.53 4.98 6.98
C LEU A 176 -5.04 4.33 8.27
N GLY A 177 -5.95 3.84 9.12
CA GLY A 177 -5.62 3.09 10.33
C GLY A 177 -4.78 1.84 10.03
N LEU A 178 -5.20 1.04 9.05
CA LEU A 178 -4.45 -0.15 8.61
C LEU A 178 -3.08 0.22 8.01
N GLY A 179 -3.02 1.33 7.27
CA GLY A 179 -1.77 1.87 6.74
C GLY A 179 -0.79 2.27 7.85
N LEU A 180 -1.26 2.97 8.89
CA LEU A 180 -0.46 3.34 10.05
C LEU A 180 0.03 2.13 10.84
N LEU A 181 -0.79 1.07 10.95
CA LEU A 181 -0.42 -0.20 11.55
C LEU A 181 0.59 -1.01 10.70
N SER A 182 0.73 -0.67 9.42
CA SER A 182 1.74 -1.24 8.52
C SER A 182 3.05 -0.45 8.57
N LYS A 183 2.95 0.89 8.55
CA LYS A 183 4.09 1.80 8.68
C LYS A 183 3.63 3.16 9.24
N PRO A 184 4.17 3.61 10.40
CA PRO A 184 3.77 4.89 11.01
C PRO A 184 3.99 6.14 10.14
N MET A 185 4.82 6.03 9.09
CA MET A 185 5.10 7.08 8.12
C MET A 185 3.83 7.71 7.50
N LEU A 186 2.71 6.98 7.44
CA LEU A 186 1.44 7.45 6.89
C LEU A 186 0.75 8.54 7.73
N VAL A 187 1.34 8.98 8.85
CA VAL A 187 0.85 10.11 9.66
C VAL A 187 0.71 11.40 8.86
N THR A 188 1.42 11.52 7.72
CA THR A 188 1.35 12.67 6.82
C THR A 188 0.15 12.65 5.85
N THR A 189 -0.58 11.54 5.77
CA THR A 189 -1.70 11.37 4.83
C THR A 189 -2.78 12.46 4.93
N PRO A 190 -3.18 12.96 6.11
CA PRO A 190 -4.15 14.05 6.20
C PRO A 190 -3.74 15.32 5.42
N PHE A 191 -2.44 15.63 5.35
CA PHE A 191 -1.96 16.75 4.54
C PHE A 191 -2.10 16.47 3.05
N VAL A 192 -1.88 15.22 2.61
CA VAL A 192 -2.13 14.81 1.24
C VAL A 192 -3.61 14.93 0.88
N LEU A 193 -4.52 14.56 1.78
CA LEU A 193 -5.97 14.72 1.55
C LEU A 193 -6.37 16.20 1.40
N LEU A 194 -5.78 17.09 2.21
CA LEU A 194 -5.96 18.53 2.05
C LEU A 194 -5.42 19.03 0.72
N LEU A 195 -4.25 18.55 0.27
CA LEU A 195 -3.73 18.87 -1.05
C LEU A 195 -4.68 18.42 -2.15
N LEU A 196 -5.25 17.20 -2.06
CA LEU A 196 -6.25 16.70 -3.00
C LEU A 196 -7.50 17.59 -3.06
N ASP A 197 -7.96 18.09 -1.92
CA ASP A 197 -9.10 19.02 -1.86
C ASP A 197 -8.82 20.35 -2.55
N ILE A 198 -7.56 20.83 -2.54
CA ILE A 198 -7.16 22.01 -3.31
C ILE A 198 -7.05 21.66 -4.79
N TRP A 199 -6.27 20.63 -5.11
CA TRP A 199 -6.04 20.13 -6.45
C TRP A 199 -5.84 18.62 -6.40
N PRO A 200 -6.56 17.82 -7.20
CA PRO A 200 -7.43 18.21 -8.31
C PRO A 200 -8.93 18.29 -7.99
N LEU A 201 -9.36 18.08 -6.74
CA LEU A 201 -10.80 18.00 -6.40
C LEU A 201 -11.49 19.37 -6.30
N GLN A 202 -10.74 20.46 -6.18
CA GLN A 202 -11.25 21.86 -6.17
C GLN A 202 -12.37 22.11 -5.15
N ARG A 203 -12.29 21.44 -4.00
CA ARG A 203 -13.22 21.60 -2.87
C ARG A 203 -12.86 22.74 -1.94
N LEU A 204 -11.58 23.12 -1.91
CA LEU A 204 -11.04 24.19 -1.09
C LEU A 204 -10.15 25.09 -1.95
N SER A 205 -10.20 26.39 -1.70
CA SER A 205 -9.23 27.36 -2.21
C SER A 205 -8.14 27.64 -1.17
N PHE A 206 -6.96 28.04 -1.64
CA PHE A 206 -5.88 28.51 -0.76
C PHE A 206 -6.31 29.70 0.12
N GLN A 207 -7.27 30.52 -0.33
CA GLN A 207 -7.79 31.65 0.43
C GLN A 207 -8.65 31.20 1.62
N GLU A 208 -9.46 30.14 1.46
CA GLU A 208 -10.26 29.56 2.54
C GLU A 208 -9.37 28.92 3.61
N LEU A 209 -8.29 28.23 3.21
CA LEU A 209 -7.30 27.69 4.14
C LEU A 209 -6.63 28.80 4.97
N LYS A 210 -6.25 29.93 4.34
CA LYS A 210 -5.71 31.09 5.05
C LYS A 210 -6.71 31.67 6.05
N ARG A 211 -8.00 31.75 5.70
CA ARG A 211 -9.05 32.24 6.61
C ARG A 211 -9.21 31.34 7.84
N LEU A 212 -9.21 30.02 7.66
CA LEU A 212 -9.31 29.05 8.76
C LEU A 212 -8.09 29.06 9.68
N ALA A 213 -6.91 29.38 9.14
CA ALA A 213 -5.67 29.50 9.92
C ALA A 213 -5.58 30.80 10.74
N VAL A 214 -6.17 31.90 10.23
CA VAL A 214 -6.13 33.24 10.85
C VAL A 214 -7.33 33.49 11.77
N SER A 215 -8.43 32.73 11.66
CA SER A 215 -9.60 32.85 12.53
C SER A 215 -9.41 32.20 13.91
N ARG A 216 -8.18 32.13 14.43
CA ARG A 216 -7.84 31.66 15.77
C ARG A 216 -7.04 32.73 16.51
#